data_AF-A0A4R3RKV0-F1
#
_entry.id   AF-A0A4R3RKV0-F1
#
_cell.length_a   1.000
_cell.length_b   1.000
_cell.length_c   1.000
_cell.angle_alpha   90.00
_cell.angle_beta   90.00
_cell.angle_gamma   90.00
#
_symmetry.space_group_name_H-M   'P 1'
#
loop_
_entity.id
_entity.type
_entity.pdbx_description
1 polymer ?
#
loop_
_entity_poly.entity_id
_entity_poly.type
_entity_poly.pdbx_seq_one_letter_code
_entity_poly.pdbx_strand_id
1 'polypeptide(L)'
;MGTILVSALIASACSQTDPAPPVVMTKTVAVQLPPEARKPTPPLSPKPDRDMPQQEILDNWSADRTARNTGEWRRAACVAAVDAVGSR
;
A
#
# COMPACT_ATOMS: atom_id res chain seq x y z
N MET A 1 40.31 -24.72 -67.61
CA MET A 1 39.40 -25.31 -66.61
C MET A 1 39.96 -25.03 -65.23
N GLY A 2 39.15 -24.47 -64.32
CA GLY A 2 39.46 -24.36 -62.88
C GLY A 2 39.66 -22.94 -62.36
N THR A 3 38.58 -22.18 -62.18
CA THR A 3 38.58 -20.86 -61.52
C THR A 3 38.46 -21.02 -60.01
N ILE A 4 39.17 -20.16 -59.28
CA ILE A 4 39.38 -20.13 -57.83
C ILE A 4 38.09 -19.87 -57.02
N LEU A 5 38.03 -20.48 -55.83
CA LEU A 5 37.09 -20.28 -54.72
C LEU A 5 36.65 -18.82 -54.50
N VAL A 6 35.34 -18.60 -54.26
CA VAL A 6 34.87 -17.67 -53.22
C VAL A 6 33.59 -18.24 -52.58
N SER A 7 33.73 -18.77 -51.38
CA SER A 7 32.64 -19.00 -50.43
C SER A 7 32.09 -17.65 -49.97
N ALA A 8 30.88 -17.27 -50.39
CA ALA A 8 30.24 -16.04 -49.90
C ALA A 8 28.71 -16.07 -49.98
N LEU A 9 28.06 -17.05 -49.36
CA LEU A 9 26.63 -16.95 -49.00
C LEU A 9 26.33 -17.55 -47.61
N ILE A 10 27.26 -17.39 -46.67
CA ILE A 10 27.00 -17.57 -45.23
C ILE A 10 26.94 -16.17 -44.59
N ALA A 11 25.95 -15.37 -44.99
CA ALA A 11 25.64 -14.10 -44.32
C ALA A 11 24.19 -13.67 -44.56
N SER A 12 23.26 -14.61 -44.36
CA SER A 12 21.93 -14.26 -43.85
C SER A 12 21.89 -14.75 -42.39
N ALA A 13 22.89 -14.41 -41.57
CA ALA A 13 22.89 -13.17 -40.79
C ALA A 13 21.51 -12.91 -40.18
N CYS A 14 21.13 -13.74 -39.21
CA CYS A 14 20.59 -13.32 -37.92
C CYS A 14 19.80 -12.01 -37.90
N SER A 15 18.78 -11.84 -38.73
CA SER A 15 17.70 -10.92 -38.36
C SER A 15 16.84 -11.67 -37.36
N GLN A 16 17.38 -11.88 -36.15
CA GLN A 16 16.53 -11.85 -34.97
C GLN A 16 16.01 -10.41 -34.95
N THR A 17 14.88 -10.17 -35.62
CA THR A 17 14.01 -9.07 -35.21
C THR A 17 13.59 -9.45 -33.81
N ASP A 18 14.45 -9.13 -32.84
CA ASP A 18 14.06 -9.15 -31.45
C ASP A 18 12.81 -8.28 -31.39
N PRO A 19 11.66 -8.83 -30.94
CA PRO A 19 10.49 -8.00 -30.75
C PRO A 19 10.92 -6.84 -29.87
N ALA A 20 10.52 -5.62 -30.25
CA ALA A 20 10.84 -4.44 -29.48
C ALA A 20 10.49 -4.72 -28.00
N PRO A 21 11.41 -4.39 -27.06
CA PRO A 21 11.18 -4.69 -25.66
C PRO A 21 9.84 -4.07 -25.23
N PRO A 22 9.07 -4.74 -24.36
CA PRO A 22 7.78 -4.25 -23.95
C PRO A 22 7.93 -2.86 -23.32
N VAL A 23 7.08 -1.92 -23.73
CA VAL A 23 7.03 -0.60 -23.11
C VAL A 23 6.45 -0.75 -21.70
N VAL A 24 7.32 -0.68 -20.70
CA VAL A 24 6.93 -0.67 -19.29
C VAL A 24 6.60 0.77 -18.90
N MET A 25 5.36 1.02 -18.49
CA MET A 25 4.91 2.32 -18.00
C MET A 25 4.42 2.19 -16.56
N THR A 26 4.97 3.01 -15.66
CA THR A 26 4.47 3.15 -14.30
C THR A 26 3.25 4.08 -14.29
N LYS A 27 2.21 3.70 -13.55
CA LYS A 27 1.04 4.53 -13.32
C LYS A 27 0.85 4.70 -11.82
N THR A 28 0.68 5.94 -11.38
CA THR A 28 0.14 6.22 -10.06
C THR A 28 -1.36 6.03 -10.10
N VAL A 29 -1.89 5.16 -9.25
CA VAL A 29 -3.33 4.89 -9.15
C VAL A 29 -3.83 5.45 -7.83
N ALA A 30 -4.96 6.17 -7.87
CA ALA A 30 -5.61 6.64 -6.66
C ALA A 30 -6.07 5.44 -5.82
N VAL A 31 -5.68 5.41 -4.55
CA VAL A 31 -6.10 4.36 -3.61
C VAL A 31 -7.53 4.65 -3.16
N GLN A 32 -8.46 3.71 -3.38
CA GLN A 32 -9.77 3.76 -2.72
C GLN A 32 -9.75 2.91 -1.44
N LEU A 33 -10.04 3.54 -0.30
CA LEU A 33 -10.23 2.81 0.95
C LEU A 33 -11.56 2.07 0.94
N PRO A 34 -11.61 0.82 1.44
CA PRO A 34 -12.87 0.11 1.64
C PRO A 34 -13.73 0.86 2.68
N PRO A 35 -15.07 0.73 2.61
CA PRO A 35 -15.98 1.42 3.53
C PRO A 35 -15.73 1.07 5.00
N GLU A 36 -15.27 -0.15 5.27
CA GLU A 36 -14.92 -0.61 6.63
C GLU A 36 -13.78 0.20 7.26
N ALA A 37 -12.76 0.59 6.49
CA ALA A 37 -11.63 1.38 7.00
C ALA A 37 -12.06 2.80 7.42
N ARG A 38 -13.19 3.26 6.89
CA ARG A 38 -13.74 4.60 7.17
C ARG A 38 -14.59 4.61 8.44
N LYS A 39 -15.04 3.46 8.93
CA LYS A 39 -15.87 3.37 10.14
C LYS A 39 -15.07 3.83 11.36
N PRO A 40 -15.58 4.81 12.13
CA PRO A 40 -14.99 5.18 13.41
C PRO A 40 -15.00 4.01 14.38
N THR A 41 -13.98 3.94 15.24
CA THR A 41 -13.95 2.96 16.32
C THR A 41 -15.13 3.23 17.28
N PRO A 42 -15.90 2.22 17.73
CA PRO A 42 -17.05 2.43 18.64
C PRO A 42 -16.63 3.13 19.92
N PRO A 43 -17.30 4.15 20.48
CA PRO A 43 -16.79 4.92 21.63
C PRO A 43 -16.47 4.06 22.86
N LEU A 44 -15.56 4.54 23.70
CA LEU A 44 -15.23 3.87 24.96
C LEU A 44 -16.38 3.99 25.97
N SER A 45 -16.56 2.97 26.81
CA SER A 45 -17.47 3.03 27.95
C SER A 45 -17.13 4.21 28.87
N PRO A 46 -18.10 4.89 29.50
CA PRO A 46 -17.83 5.97 30.44
C PRO A 46 -17.19 5.44 31.73
N LYS A 47 -16.39 6.28 32.40
CA LYS A 47 -15.80 5.92 33.70
C LYS A 47 -16.92 5.60 34.68
N PRO A 48 -16.83 4.50 35.46
CA PRO A 48 -17.73 4.26 36.57
C PRO A 48 -17.80 5.48 37.50
N ASP A 49 -19.00 5.82 37.95
CA ASP A 49 -19.23 6.90 38.91
C ASP A 49 -18.97 6.42 40.34
N ARG A 50 -17.72 6.00 40.56
CA ARG A 50 -17.17 5.62 41.86
C ARG A 50 -15.66 5.80 41.86
N ASP A 51 -15.09 5.84 43.05
CA ASP A 51 -13.65 5.71 43.20
C ASP A 51 -13.20 4.29 42.81
N MET A 52 -12.07 4.23 42.12
CA MET A 52 -11.43 3.00 41.68
C MET A 52 -10.03 2.92 42.30
N PRO A 53 -9.65 1.79 42.92
CA PRO A 53 -8.28 1.58 43.37
C PRO A 53 -7.32 1.62 42.17
N GLN A 54 -6.09 2.06 42.40
CA GLN A 54 -5.08 2.22 41.36
C GLN A 54 -4.89 0.96 40.49
N GLN A 55 -4.89 -0.22 41.10
CA GLN A 55 -4.74 -1.48 40.40
C GLN A 55 -5.89 -1.72 39.39
N GLU A 56 -7.14 -1.45 39.78
CA GLU A 56 -8.30 -1.57 38.89
C GLU A 56 -8.19 -0.60 37.70
N ILE A 57 -7.66 0.60 37.92
CA ILE A 57 -7.45 1.59 36.85
C ILE A 57 -6.39 1.10 35.86
N LEU A 58 -5.27 0.57 36.35
CA LEU A 58 -4.18 0.13 35.49
C LEU A 58 -4.57 -1.09 34.67
N ASP A 59 -5.17 -2.08 35.32
CA ASP A 59 -5.47 -3.37 34.70
C ASP A 59 -6.71 -3.30 33.79
N ASN A 60 -7.77 -2.61 34.23
CA ASN A 60 -9.09 -2.73 33.60
C ASN A 60 -9.56 -1.45 32.90
N TRP A 61 -8.84 -0.33 33.04
CA TRP A 61 -9.32 0.97 32.55
C TRP A 61 -8.33 1.70 31.63
N SER A 62 -7.08 1.89 32.03
CA SER A 62 -6.21 2.91 31.42
C SER A 62 -5.46 2.44 30.16
N ALA A 63 -4.98 1.20 30.15
CA ALA A 63 -4.11 0.67 29.09
C ALA A 63 -4.84 0.59 27.73
N ASP A 64 -5.99 -0.08 27.69
CA ASP A 64 -6.73 -0.30 26.44
C ASP A 64 -7.30 0.98 25.85
N ARG A 65 -7.71 1.93 26.72
CA ARG A 65 -8.27 3.22 26.28
C ARG A 65 -7.24 4.07 25.56
N THR A 66 -6.00 4.09 26.05
CA THR A 66 -4.89 4.84 25.43
C THR A 66 -4.55 4.26 24.06
N ALA A 67 -4.39 2.94 23.98
CA ALA A 67 -4.12 2.23 22.73
C ALA A 67 -5.24 2.46 21.71
N ARG A 68 -6.50 2.34 22.15
CA ARG A 68 -7.67 2.58 21.32
C ARG A 68 -7.75 4.01 20.80
N ASN A 69 -7.52 5.02 21.66
CA ASN A 69 -7.63 6.42 21.25
C ASN A 69 -6.54 6.78 20.23
N THR A 70 -5.33 6.26 20.46
CA THR A 70 -4.22 6.39 19.52
C THR A 70 -4.54 5.71 18.19
N GLY A 71 -5.13 4.51 18.24
CA GLY A 71 -5.58 3.78 17.04
C GLY A 71 -6.60 4.56 16.24
N GLU A 72 -7.62 5.12 16.89
CA GLU A 72 -8.65 5.94 16.23
C GLU A 72 -8.06 7.20 15.59
N TRP A 73 -7.14 7.89 16.30
CA TRP A 73 -6.46 9.05 15.75
C TRP A 73 -5.64 8.69 14.49
N ARG A 74 -4.89 7.59 14.54
CA ARG A 74 -4.11 7.09 13.38
C ARG A 74 -5.01 6.70 12.21
N ARG A 75 -6.11 5.98 12.48
CA ARG A 75 -7.09 5.60 11.46
C ARG A 75 -7.66 6.84 10.75
N ALA A 76 -8.11 7.84 11.52
CA ALA A 76 -8.65 9.08 10.97
C ALA A 76 -7.61 9.84 10.12
N ALA A 77 -6.36 9.93 10.59
CA ALA A 77 -5.27 10.55 9.84
C ALA A 77 -4.99 9.82 8.50
N CYS A 78 -4.96 8.48 8.50
CA CYS A 78 -4.77 7.69 7.28
C CYS A 78 -5.91 7.90 6.29
N VAL A 79 -7.17 7.92 6.75
CA VAL A 79 -8.33 8.19 5.91
C VAL A 79 -8.22 9.59 5.27
N ALA A 80 -7.91 10.61 6.07
CA ALA A 80 -7.75 11.97 5.59
C ALA A 80 -6.60 12.11 4.57
N ALA A 81 -5.49 11.40 4.79
CA ALA A 81 -4.36 11.40 3.85
C ALA A 81 -4.75 10.81 2.48
N VAL A 82 -5.50 9.71 2.45
CA VAL A 82 -5.98 9.12 1.19
C VAL A 82 -6.97 10.05 0.48
N ASP A 83 -7.90 10.64 1.22
CA ASP A 83 -8.89 11.56 0.67
C ASP A 83 -8.23 12.85 0.09
N ALA A 84 -7.14 13.32 0.70
CA ALA A 84 -6.36 14.45 0.22
C ALA A 84 -5.58 14.14 -1.08
N VAL A 85 -5.17 12.88 -1.29
CA VAL A 85 -4.51 12.46 -2.55
C VAL A 85 -5.53 12.32 -3.68
N GLY A 86 -6.74 11.84 -3.39
CA GLY A 86 -7.79 11.64 -4.40
C GLY A 86 -8.53 12.91 -4.85
N SER A 87 -8.23 14.07 -4.25
CA SER A 87 -8.86 15.37 -4.55
C SER A 87 -7.97 16.35 -5.32
N ARG A 88 -6.74 15.93 -5.68
CA ARG A 88 -5.86 16.65 -6.62
C ARG A 88 -6.08 16.18 -8.05
#